data_AF-A0AAU9UUK5-F1
#
_entry.id   AF-A0AAU9UUK5-F1
#
_cell.length_a   1.000
_cell.length_b   1.000
_cell.length_c   1.000
_cell.angle_alpha   90.00
_cell.angle_beta   90.00
_cell.angle_gamma   90.00
#
_symmetry.space_group_name_H-M   'P 1'
#
loop_
_entity.id
_entity.type
_entity.pdbx_description
1 polymer ?
#
loop_
_entity_poly.entity_id
_entity_poly.type
_entity_poly.pdbx_seq_one_letter_code
_entity_poly.pdbx_strand_id
1 'polypeptide(L)'
;MENNKKRIRRKPGARNYADYSREMLECAADLVRTKVISSYEAEKQFGIPRRTIVNKSKNIHNKSFGRPTELSTEEEAHIADVVNLSAEFGCPLTLFDLRIVVYNYILKSGRDYVEDYLFKGKMPGERWARAFIQRHNFSQRATQNTTRSHSAKTVEEMNEFYKNLETSLKDVPASNILNFDETNLSDDPGHKKMYF
;
A
#
# COMPACT_ATOMS: atom_id res chain seq x y z
N MET A 1 34.23 -13.81 41.43
CA MET A 1 33.73 -12.69 40.62
C MET A 1 32.87 -13.28 39.51
N GLU A 2 31.56 -13.22 39.66
CA GLU A 2 30.61 -13.93 38.82
C GLU A 2 30.24 -13.09 37.59
N ASN A 3 30.49 -13.65 36.41
CA ASN A 3 30.49 -12.94 35.14
C ASN A 3 29.04 -12.83 34.61
N ASN A 4 28.37 -11.72 34.93
CA ASN A 4 26.98 -11.48 34.56
C ASN A 4 26.86 -11.13 33.06
N LYS A 5 26.93 -12.14 32.18
CA LYS A 5 26.67 -12.00 30.75
C LYS A 5 25.20 -11.62 30.52
N LYS A 6 24.94 -10.33 30.27
CA LYS A 6 23.63 -9.83 29.83
C LYS A 6 23.12 -10.66 28.65
N ARG A 7 21.96 -11.32 28.81
CA ARG A 7 21.25 -12.01 27.73
C ARG A 7 21.01 -11.04 26.57
N ILE A 8 21.49 -11.39 25.38
CA ILE A 8 21.27 -10.62 24.15
C ILE A 8 19.76 -10.58 23.88
N ARG A 9 19.19 -9.37 23.90
CA ARG A 9 17.79 -9.16 23.52
C ARG A 9 17.70 -9.18 22.00
N ARG A 10 16.85 -10.05 21.45
CA ARG A 10 16.58 -10.09 20.01
C ARG A 10 16.03 -8.73 19.54
N LYS A 11 16.40 -8.30 18.32
CA LYS A 11 15.86 -7.09 17.71
C LYS A 11 14.32 -7.17 17.67
N PRO A 12 13.58 -6.12 18.05
CA PRO A 12 12.14 -6.07 17.86
C PRO A 12 11.78 -6.35 16.38
N GLY A 13 10.86 -7.29 16.14
CA GLY A 13 10.46 -7.71 14.79
C GLY A 13 11.25 -8.89 14.19
N ALA A 14 12.33 -9.37 14.84
CA ALA A 14 13.14 -10.49 14.34
C ALA A 14 12.55 -11.89 14.64
N ARG A 15 11.33 -11.99 15.18
CA ARG A 15 10.65 -13.28 15.37
C ARG A 15 9.77 -13.55 14.17
N ASN A 16 9.98 -14.68 13.50
CA ASN A 16 8.97 -15.23 12.61
C ASN A 16 7.73 -15.54 13.45
N TYR A 17 6.60 -14.89 13.12
CA TYR A 17 5.36 -15.04 13.87
C TYR A 17 4.68 -16.39 13.58
N ALA A 18 4.94 -16.99 12.42
CA ALA A 18 4.48 -18.31 12.03
C ALA A 18 5.41 -18.87 10.94
N ASP A 19 5.84 -20.12 11.08
CA ASP A 19 6.62 -20.85 10.06
C ASP A 19 5.71 -21.82 9.25
N TYR A 20 4.40 -21.58 9.24
CA TYR A 20 3.39 -22.39 8.55
C TYR A 20 2.52 -21.54 7.63
N SER A 21 2.04 -22.12 6.52
CA SER A 21 1.12 -21.43 5.62
C SER A 21 -0.28 -21.31 6.23
N ARG A 22 -1.01 -20.25 5.85
CA ARG A 22 -2.40 -20.05 6.30
C ARG A 22 -3.30 -21.19 5.83
N GLU A 23 -3.12 -21.64 4.60
CA GLU A 23 -3.88 -22.73 3.97
C GLU A 23 -3.71 -24.05 4.73
N MET A 24 -2.46 -24.40 5.11
CA MET A 24 -2.19 -25.60 5.91
C MET A 24 -2.85 -25.53 7.29
N LEU A 25 -2.81 -24.36 7.93
CA LEU A 25 -3.47 -24.15 9.22
C LEU A 25 -5.00 -24.27 9.10
N GLU A 26 -5.60 -23.71 8.06
CA GLU A 26 -7.05 -23.78 7.80
C GLU A 26 -7.47 -25.25 7.59
N CYS A 27 -6.75 -25.99 6.75
CA CYS A 27 -6.98 -27.42 6.49
C CYS A 27 -6.85 -28.27 7.77
N ALA A 28 -5.76 -28.10 8.53
CA ALA A 28 -5.55 -28.82 9.79
C ALA A 28 -6.65 -28.50 10.82
N ALA A 29 -7.05 -27.23 10.91
CA ALA A 29 -8.12 -26.81 11.81
C ALA A 29 -9.47 -27.39 11.41
N ASP A 30 -9.76 -27.51 10.11
CA ASP A 30 -11.00 -28.07 9.58
C ASP A 30 -11.09 -29.58 9.84
N LEU A 31 -10.03 -30.35 9.60
CA LEU A 31 -9.97 -31.79 9.90
C LEU A 31 -10.17 -32.09 11.38
N VAL A 32 -9.63 -31.25 12.27
CA VAL A 32 -9.86 -31.35 13.72
C VAL A 32 -11.28 -30.92 14.10
N ARG A 33 -11.85 -29.92 13.42
CA ARG A 33 -13.22 -29.44 13.66
C ARG A 33 -14.26 -30.48 13.26
N THR A 34 -14.06 -31.16 12.14
CA THR A 34 -14.92 -32.25 11.64
C THR A 34 -14.67 -33.60 12.33
N LYS A 35 -13.71 -33.65 13.25
CA LYS A 35 -13.30 -34.85 14.01
C LYS A 35 -12.80 -36.00 13.13
N VAL A 36 -12.28 -35.70 11.94
CA VAL A 36 -11.67 -36.70 11.05
C VAL A 36 -10.35 -37.20 11.64
N ILE A 37 -9.53 -36.28 12.17
CA ILE A 37 -8.28 -36.61 12.85
C ILE A 37 -8.22 -35.96 14.23
N SER A 38 -7.39 -36.53 15.11
CA SER A 38 -7.14 -35.93 16.41
C SER A 38 -6.23 -34.70 16.31
N SER A 39 -6.35 -33.77 17.26
CA SER A 39 -5.44 -32.60 17.32
C SER A 39 -3.96 -32.96 17.48
N TYR A 40 -3.65 -34.15 18.01
CA TYR A 40 -2.29 -34.67 18.11
C TYR A 40 -1.77 -35.17 16.76
N GLU A 41 -2.61 -35.88 16.02
CA GLU A 41 -2.31 -36.37 14.69
C GLU A 41 -2.12 -35.22 13.69
N ALA A 42 -2.95 -34.18 13.80
CA ALA A 42 -2.79 -32.96 13.01
C ALA A 42 -1.45 -32.24 13.26
N GLU A 43 -0.97 -32.20 14.51
CA GLU A 43 0.35 -31.64 14.83
C GLU A 43 1.48 -32.43 14.16
N LYS A 44 1.39 -33.77 14.18
CA LYS A 44 2.39 -34.64 13.54
C LYS A 44 2.37 -34.52 12.02
N GLN A 45 1.20 -34.40 11.41
CA GLN A 45 1.02 -34.36 9.97
C GLN A 45 1.40 -32.99 9.37
N PHE A 46 1.02 -31.89 10.03
CA PHE A 46 1.19 -30.53 9.51
C PHE A 46 2.39 -29.78 10.13
N GLY A 47 2.99 -30.29 11.20
CA GLY A 47 4.10 -29.63 11.91
C GLY A 47 3.70 -28.32 12.61
N ILE A 48 2.39 -28.08 12.76
CA ILE A 48 1.85 -26.88 13.40
C ILE A 48 1.59 -27.19 14.88
N PRO A 49 2.00 -26.32 15.83
CA PRO A 49 1.76 -26.54 17.25
C PRO A 49 0.29 -26.84 17.55
N ARG A 50 0.04 -27.92 18.28
CA ARG A 50 -1.31 -28.42 18.58
C ARG A 50 -2.27 -27.34 19.09
N ARG A 51 -1.79 -26.45 19.96
CA ARG A 51 -2.62 -25.38 20.55
C ARG A 51 -3.11 -24.39 19.50
N THR A 52 -2.29 -24.09 18.49
CA THR A 52 -2.64 -23.21 17.38
C THR A 52 -3.78 -23.82 16.55
N ILE A 53 -3.67 -25.10 16.20
CA ILE A 53 -4.70 -25.83 15.44
C ILE A 53 -6.02 -25.85 16.24
N VAL A 54 -5.96 -26.17 17.54
CA VAL A 54 -7.16 -26.23 18.40
C VAL A 54 -7.80 -24.85 18.58
N ASN A 55 -7.01 -23.79 18.74
CA ASN A 55 -7.54 -22.44 18.84
C ASN A 55 -8.24 -22.04 17.54
N LYS A 56 -7.61 -22.33 16.39
CA LYS A 56 -8.18 -22.03 15.07
C LYS A 56 -9.43 -22.87 14.78
N SER A 57 -9.45 -24.15 15.17
CA SER A 57 -10.63 -25.02 15.00
C SER A 57 -11.82 -24.52 15.82
N LYS A 58 -11.56 -23.90 16.98
CA LYS A 58 -12.55 -23.26 17.87
C LYS A 58 -12.82 -21.78 17.56
N ASN A 59 -12.28 -21.24 16.46
CA ASN A 59 -12.43 -19.83 16.09
C ASN A 59 -11.93 -18.82 17.16
N ILE A 60 -10.98 -19.25 17.99
CA ILE A 60 -10.35 -18.40 19.02
C ILE A 60 -9.23 -17.58 18.36
N HIS A 61 -9.18 -16.27 18.65
CA HIS A 61 -8.20 -15.33 18.10
C HIS A 61 -8.23 -15.18 16.56
N ASN A 62 -9.43 -15.14 15.97
CA ASN A 62 -9.59 -14.93 14.51
C ASN A 62 -9.28 -13.51 14.01
N LYS A 63 -9.01 -12.55 14.89
CA LYS A 63 -8.62 -11.19 14.50
C LYS A 63 -7.18 -11.19 13.96
N SER A 64 -6.89 -10.27 13.06
CA SER A 64 -5.53 -10.01 12.60
C SER A 64 -4.61 -9.69 13.79
N PHE A 65 -3.36 -10.12 13.69
CA PHE A 65 -2.37 -9.83 14.71
C PHE A 65 -1.97 -8.35 14.66
N GLY A 66 -1.81 -7.75 15.83
CA GLY A 66 -1.37 -6.35 15.96
C GLY A 66 -2.51 -5.41 16.36
N ARG A 67 -2.19 -4.12 16.36
CA ARG A 67 -3.16 -3.07 16.67
C ARG A 67 -4.12 -2.94 15.48
N PRO A 68 -5.45 -2.92 15.69
CA PRO A 68 -6.39 -2.64 14.61
C PRO A 68 -6.09 -1.30 13.94
N THR A 69 -6.51 -1.16 12.69
CA THR A 69 -6.50 0.13 12.00
C THR A 69 -7.36 1.12 12.78
N GLU A 70 -6.94 2.38 12.81
CA GLU A 70 -7.67 3.43 13.53
C GLU A 70 -9.02 3.68 12.82
N LEU A 71 -9.04 3.70 11.48
CA LEU A 71 -10.23 3.85 10.63
C LEU A 71 -10.90 2.49 10.37
N SER A 72 -12.21 2.53 10.08
CA SER A 72 -12.95 1.37 9.58
C SER A 72 -12.50 1.00 8.16
N THR A 73 -12.73 -0.25 7.77
CA THR A 73 -12.37 -0.73 6.41
C THR A 73 -13.07 0.09 5.31
N GLU A 74 -14.33 0.47 5.54
CA GLU A 74 -15.11 1.26 4.57
C GLU A 74 -14.56 2.68 4.44
N GLU A 75 -14.25 3.33 5.57
CA GLU A 75 -13.65 4.67 5.58
C GLU A 75 -12.28 4.66 4.89
N GLU A 76 -11.50 3.63 5.17
CA GLU A 76 -10.17 3.47 4.59
C GLU A 76 -10.24 3.30 3.07
N ALA A 77 -11.24 2.57 2.57
CA ALA A 77 -11.50 2.43 1.14
C ALA A 77 -11.93 3.75 0.50
N HIS A 78 -12.88 4.48 1.10
CA HIS A 78 -13.29 5.79 0.59
C HIS A 78 -12.15 6.80 0.53
N ILE A 79 -11.26 6.82 1.53
CA ILE A 79 -10.09 7.69 1.50
C ILE A 79 -9.10 7.26 0.41
N ALA A 80 -8.96 5.96 0.16
CA ALA A 80 -8.13 5.44 -0.94
C ALA A 80 -8.69 5.86 -2.30
N ASP A 81 -10.02 5.79 -2.49
CA ASP A 81 -10.68 6.27 -3.70
C ASP A 81 -10.44 7.77 -3.93
N VAL A 82 -10.48 8.57 -2.86
CA VAL A 82 -10.16 10.01 -2.93
C VAL A 82 -8.72 10.24 -3.40
N VAL A 83 -7.76 9.43 -2.95
CA VAL A 83 -6.36 9.52 -3.39
C VAL A 83 -6.24 9.20 -4.90
N ASN A 84 -6.84 8.11 -5.35
CA ASN A 84 -6.87 7.72 -6.77
C ASN A 84 -7.51 8.80 -7.63
N LEU A 85 -8.70 9.25 -7.25
CA LEU A 85 -9.47 10.24 -7.98
C LEU A 85 -8.72 11.58 -8.07
N SER A 86 -8.06 12.00 -6.98
CA SER A 86 -7.23 13.22 -7.00
C SER A 86 -6.09 13.09 -8.01
N ALA A 87 -5.47 11.91 -8.12
CA ALA A 87 -4.43 11.64 -9.10
C ALA A 87 -4.95 11.64 -10.55
N GLU A 88 -6.12 11.04 -10.78
CA GLU A 88 -6.79 11.05 -12.09
C GLU A 88 -7.16 12.47 -12.56
N PHE A 89 -7.58 13.33 -11.64
CA PHE A 89 -7.84 14.75 -11.91
C PHE A 89 -6.57 15.61 -12.07
N GLY A 90 -5.38 15.02 -12.00
CA GLY A 90 -4.11 15.73 -12.14
C GLY A 90 -3.69 16.51 -10.89
N CYS A 91 -4.31 16.25 -9.75
CA CYS A 91 -3.98 16.82 -8.43
C CYS A 91 -3.56 15.73 -7.42
N PRO A 92 -2.54 14.90 -7.72
CA PRO A 92 -2.14 13.80 -6.84
C PRO A 92 -1.66 14.32 -5.49
N LEU A 93 -1.89 13.53 -4.43
CA LEU A 93 -1.70 13.98 -3.05
C LEU A 93 -0.29 13.64 -2.54
N THR A 94 0.29 14.54 -1.75
CA THR A 94 1.49 14.21 -0.97
C THR A 94 1.13 13.45 0.31
N LEU A 95 2.14 12.95 1.02
CA LEU A 95 1.95 12.30 2.32
C LEU A 95 1.33 13.25 3.35
N PHE A 96 1.63 14.54 3.25
CA PHE A 96 1.08 15.56 4.13
C PHE A 96 -0.37 15.86 3.79
N ASP A 97 -0.70 15.96 2.49
CA ASP A 97 -2.07 16.20 2.04
C ASP A 97 -3.00 15.07 2.46
N LEU A 98 -2.58 13.81 2.32
CA LEU A 98 -3.32 12.65 2.84
C LEU A 98 -3.64 12.80 4.34
N ARG A 99 -2.67 13.25 5.14
CA ARG A 99 -2.87 13.46 6.58
C ARG A 99 -3.86 14.59 6.86
N ILE A 100 -3.85 15.66 6.05
CA ILE A 100 -4.81 16.75 6.13
C ILE A 100 -6.22 16.27 5.76
N VAL A 101 -6.37 15.56 4.64
CA VAL A 101 -7.65 15.02 4.16
C VAL A 101 -8.29 14.16 5.25
N VAL A 102 -7.52 13.24 5.82
CA VAL A 102 -7.99 12.36 6.89
C VAL A 102 -8.32 13.16 8.14
N TYR A 103 -7.46 14.09 8.56
CA TYR A 103 -7.74 14.94 9.72
C TYR A 103 -9.05 15.73 9.57
N ASN A 104 -9.25 16.37 8.42
CA ASN A 104 -10.46 17.13 8.11
C ASN A 104 -11.70 16.23 8.04
N TYR A 105 -11.57 15.02 7.48
CA TYR A 105 -12.65 14.04 7.48
C TYR A 105 -13.09 13.71 8.91
N ILE A 106 -12.13 13.44 9.79
CA ILE A 106 -12.47 13.06 11.16
C ILE A 106 -13.08 14.26 11.93
N LEU A 107 -12.53 15.48 11.78
CA LEU A 107 -13.12 16.69 12.35
C LEU A 107 -14.58 16.90 11.91
N LYS A 108 -14.86 16.78 10.60
CA LYS A 108 -16.21 16.95 10.05
C LYS A 108 -17.20 15.88 10.52
N SER A 109 -16.71 14.68 10.84
CA SER A 109 -17.53 13.61 11.38
C SER A 109 -17.94 13.82 12.84
N GLY A 110 -17.47 14.89 13.50
CA GLY A 110 -17.84 15.23 14.88
C GLY A 110 -17.30 14.27 15.93
N ARG A 111 -16.27 13.48 15.59
CA ARG A 111 -15.69 12.46 16.46
C ARG A 111 -14.56 12.96 17.35
N ASP A 112 -14.08 14.18 17.13
CA ASP A 112 -12.92 14.80 17.76
C ASP A 112 -12.97 14.94 19.30
N TYR A 113 -14.16 14.84 19.90
CA TYR A 113 -14.38 15.01 21.34
C TYR A 113 -14.51 13.71 22.15
N VAL A 114 -14.36 12.52 21.53
CA VAL A 114 -14.50 11.23 22.23
C VAL A 114 -13.18 10.86 22.92
N GLU A 115 -13.17 10.48 24.19
CA GLU A 115 -11.90 10.22 24.93
C GLU A 115 -11.06 9.05 24.36
N ASP A 116 -11.68 8.14 23.61
CA ASP A 116 -11.05 7.00 22.91
C ASP A 116 -10.73 7.30 21.42
N TYR A 117 -10.56 8.57 21.06
CA TYR A 117 -10.52 9.00 19.67
C TYR A 117 -9.25 8.60 18.89
N LEU A 118 -9.47 8.29 17.61
CA LEU A 118 -8.42 8.08 16.61
C LEU A 118 -7.43 9.25 16.65
N PHE A 119 -6.14 8.97 16.88
CA PHE A 119 -5.09 10.01 16.92
C PHE A 119 -5.21 11.09 18.02
N LYS A 120 -6.10 10.94 19.02
CA LYS A 120 -6.18 11.81 20.22
C LYS A 120 -6.31 13.32 19.93
N GLY A 121 -7.16 13.70 18.97
CA GLY A 121 -7.42 15.09 18.60
C GLY A 121 -6.31 15.69 17.74
N LYS A 122 -5.33 14.88 17.35
CA LYS A 122 -4.18 15.31 16.55
C LYS A 122 -4.31 14.82 15.12
N MET A 123 -3.61 15.49 14.23
CA MET A 123 -3.42 15.02 12.87
C MET A 123 -2.80 13.60 12.88
N PRO A 124 -3.23 12.71 11.98
CA PRO A 124 -2.60 11.40 11.82
C PRO A 124 -1.08 11.51 11.70
N GLY A 125 -0.37 10.61 12.38
CA GLY A 125 1.09 10.59 12.34
C GLY A 125 1.62 10.11 11.00
N GLU A 126 2.86 10.48 10.67
CA GLU A 126 3.51 10.05 9.43
C GLU A 126 3.61 8.52 9.29
N ARG A 127 3.89 7.83 10.41
CA ARG A 127 3.93 6.36 10.45
C ARG A 127 2.59 5.73 10.04
N TRP A 128 1.48 6.33 10.46
CA TRP A 128 0.16 5.86 10.07
C TRP A 128 -0.06 6.06 8.57
N ALA A 129 0.28 7.24 8.04
CA ALA A 129 0.10 7.55 6.62
C ALA A 129 0.92 6.63 5.72
N ARG A 130 2.19 6.36 6.09
CA ARG A 130 3.03 5.38 5.36
C ARG A 130 2.44 3.98 5.38
N ALA A 131 1.90 3.55 6.52
CA ALA A 131 1.25 2.25 6.63
C ALA A 131 -0.05 2.18 5.80
N PHE A 132 -0.82 3.28 5.72
CA PHE A 132 -1.99 3.38 4.84
C PHE A 132 -1.58 3.21 3.37
N ILE A 133 -0.57 3.96 2.93
CA ILE A 133 -0.02 3.85 1.56
C ILE A 133 0.39 2.42 1.23
N GLN A 134 1.08 1.74 2.15
CA GLN A 134 1.50 0.36 1.96
C GLN A 134 0.34 -0.62 1.90
N ARG A 135 -0.73 -0.43 2.69
CA ARG A 135 -1.90 -1.32 2.67
C ARG A 135 -2.69 -1.25 1.37
N HIS A 136 -2.70 -0.08 0.73
CA HIS A 136 -3.43 0.18 -0.52
C HIS A 136 -2.54 0.12 -1.77
N ASN A 137 -1.27 -0.26 -1.62
CA ASN A 137 -0.31 -0.41 -2.73
C ASN A 137 -0.12 0.85 -3.61
N PHE A 138 -0.27 2.05 -3.04
CA PHE A 138 -0.02 3.27 -3.80
C PHE A 138 1.46 3.41 -4.17
N SER A 139 1.69 3.83 -5.41
CA SER A 139 3.01 4.10 -5.95
C SER A 139 3.40 5.55 -5.68
N GLN A 140 4.68 5.77 -5.37
CA GLN A 140 5.21 7.10 -5.14
C GLN A 140 5.98 7.58 -6.37
N ARG A 141 5.54 8.68 -7.00
CA ARG A 141 6.15 9.21 -8.24
C ARG A 141 6.49 10.69 -8.10
N ALA A 142 7.57 11.13 -8.74
CA ALA A 142 7.84 12.55 -8.90
C ALA A 142 6.93 13.07 -10.02
N THR A 143 6.15 14.11 -9.74
CA THR A 143 5.26 14.70 -10.74
C THR A 143 6.05 15.63 -11.64
N GLN A 144 5.79 15.55 -12.95
CA GLN A 144 6.31 16.50 -13.92
C GLN A 144 5.16 17.41 -14.35
N ASN A 145 5.42 18.71 -14.39
CA ASN A 145 4.46 19.66 -14.93
C ASN A 145 4.32 19.39 -16.43
N THR A 146 3.10 19.15 -16.87
CA THR A 146 2.81 19.08 -18.31
C THR A 146 2.58 20.51 -18.80
N THR A 147 3.19 20.88 -19.94
CA THR A 147 2.98 22.21 -20.52
C THR A 147 1.54 22.33 -21.02
N ARG A 148 0.94 23.52 -20.91
CA ARG A 148 -0.45 23.77 -21.34
C ARG A 148 -0.69 23.38 -22.79
N SER A 149 0.29 23.65 -23.66
CA SER A 149 0.24 23.28 -25.08
C SER A 149 0.23 21.75 -25.28
N HIS A 150 0.89 20.99 -24.40
CA HIS A 150 0.86 19.53 -24.46
C HIS A 150 -0.48 18.98 -23.96
N SER A 151 -1.01 19.50 -22.84
CA SER A 151 -2.30 19.06 -22.30
C SER A 151 -3.50 19.45 -23.17
N ALA A 152 -3.35 20.46 -24.04
CA ALA A 152 -4.40 20.89 -24.96
C ALA A 152 -4.57 19.98 -26.18
N LYS A 153 -3.59 19.10 -26.46
CA LYS A 153 -3.63 18.24 -27.64
C LYS A 153 -4.69 17.16 -27.52
N THR A 154 -5.51 17.00 -28.54
CA THR A 154 -6.55 15.95 -28.55
C THR A 154 -6.06 14.65 -29.16
N VAL A 155 -6.82 13.57 -28.95
CA VAL A 155 -6.51 12.25 -29.53
C VAL A 155 -6.57 12.32 -31.07
N GLU A 156 -7.48 13.11 -31.61
CA GLU A 156 -7.65 13.32 -33.05
C GLU A 156 -6.42 14.00 -33.66
N GLU A 157 -5.94 15.08 -33.05
CA GLU A 157 -4.73 15.78 -33.48
C GLU A 157 -3.50 14.86 -33.45
N MET A 158 -3.39 14.01 -32.42
CA MET A 158 -2.31 13.03 -32.32
C MET A 158 -2.40 11.96 -33.41
N ASN A 159 -3.59 11.44 -33.69
CA ASN A 159 -3.82 10.46 -34.74
C ASN A 159 -3.53 11.05 -36.14
N GLU A 160 -3.94 12.29 -36.37
CA GLU A 160 -3.64 13.00 -37.62
C GLU A 160 -2.13 13.21 -37.79
N PHE A 161 -1.43 13.60 -36.73
CA PHE A 161 0.02 13.71 -36.74
C PHE A 161 0.70 12.40 -37.15
N TYR A 162 0.34 11.27 -36.51
CA TYR A 162 0.94 9.97 -36.84
C TYR A 162 0.64 9.50 -38.26
N LYS A 163 -0.58 9.76 -38.75
CA LYS A 163 -0.97 9.45 -40.13
C LYS A 163 -0.15 10.25 -41.14
N ASN A 164 0.07 11.54 -40.87
CA ASN A 164 0.89 12.40 -41.71
C ASN A 164 2.37 11.98 -41.65
N LEU A 165 2.86 11.61 -40.46
CA LEU A 165 4.23 11.12 -40.26
C LEU A 165 4.49 9.83 -41.04
N GLU A 166 3.57 8.86 -41.01
CA GLU A 166 3.66 7.62 -41.78
C GLU A 166 3.72 7.91 -43.29
N THR A 167 2.91 8.86 -43.75
CA THR A 167 2.91 9.29 -45.16
C THR A 167 4.26 9.91 -45.54
N SER A 168 4.83 10.77 -44.69
CA SER A 168 6.12 11.43 -44.94
C SER A 168 7.33 10.48 -44.87
N LEU A 169 7.24 9.39 -44.12
CA LEU A 169 8.34 8.43 -43.91
C LEU A 169 8.28 7.17 -44.81
N LYS A 170 7.25 7.03 -45.65
CA LYS A 170 6.96 5.80 -46.42
C LYS A 170 8.16 5.19 -47.17
N ASP A 171 9.07 6.02 -47.69
CA ASP A 171 10.24 5.59 -48.46
C ASP A 171 11.57 5.96 -47.80
N VAL A 172 11.54 6.38 -46.53
CA VAL A 172 12.75 6.73 -45.76
C VAL A 172 13.20 5.50 -44.98
N PRO A 173 14.38 4.92 -45.28
CA PRO A 173 14.89 3.81 -44.49
C PRO A 173 15.21 4.27 -43.07
N ALA A 174 14.97 3.39 -42.09
CA ALA A 174 15.16 3.70 -40.67
C ALA A 174 16.59 4.17 -40.35
N SER A 175 17.61 3.71 -41.10
CA SER A 175 19.00 4.14 -40.97
C SER A 175 19.22 5.64 -41.21
N ASN A 176 18.30 6.30 -41.91
CA ASN A 176 18.37 7.71 -42.24
C ASN A 176 17.55 8.58 -41.28
N ILE A 177 16.88 7.97 -40.30
CA ILE A 177 16.14 8.67 -39.26
C ILE A 177 17.08 8.89 -38.09
N LEU A 178 17.54 10.13 -37.92
CA LEU A 178 18.39 10.53 -36.82
C LEU A 178 17.54 11.18 -35.73
N ASN A 179 17.68 10.70 -34.50
CA ASN A 179 17.12 11.42 -33.36
C ASN A 179 18.01 12.61 -33.03
N PHE A 180 17.46 13.82 -33.12
CA PHE A 180 18.14 15.05 -32.72
C PHE A 180 17.36 15.64 -31.54
N ASP A 181 17.62 15.08 -30.36
CA ASP A 181 17.04 15.52 -29.10
C ASP A 181 18.16 16.02 -28.18
N GLU A 182 18.04 17.27 -27.74
CA GLU A 182 18.94 17.86 -26.76
C GLU A 182 18.59 17.29 -25.39
N THR A 183 19.49 16.49 -24.81
CA THR A 183 19.28 15.92 -23.48
C THR A 183 19.38 17.03 -22.44
N ASN A 184 18.26 17.66 -22.13
CA ASN A 184 18.22 18.75 -21.16
C ASN A 184 18.65 18.26 -19.76
N LEU A 185 19.58 18.99 -19.15
CA LEU A 185 19.91 18.84 -17.73
C LEU A 185 18.79 19.52 -16.93
N SER A 186 17.88 18.72 -16.36
CA SER A 186 16.80 19.25 -15.53
C SER A 186 17.29 19.46 -14.11
N ASP A 187 17.57 20.71 -13.75
CA ASP A 187 17.91 21.15 -12.40
C ASP A 187 16.64 21.58 -11.64
N ASP A 188 15.70 20.66 -11.43
CA ASP A 188 14.53 20.89 -10.57
C ASP A 188 14.64 20.08 -9.25
N PRO A 189 15.38 20.61 -8.25
CA PRO A 189 15.52 19.96 -6.94
C PRO A 189 14.25 20.02 -6.09
N GLY A 190 13.17 20.68 -6.55
CA GLY A 190 11.99 20.98 -5.76
C GLY A 190 10.86 19.95 -5.82
N HIS A 191 10.96 18.93 -6.68
CA HIS A 191 9.85 18.01 -6.90
C HIS A 191 9.54 17.14 -5.68
N LYS A 192 8.36 17.40 -5.09
CA LYS A 192 7.78 16.53 -4.07
C LYS A 192 7.20 15.30 -4.74
N LYS A 193 7.47 14.15 -4.15
CA LYS A 193 6.89 12.88 -4.56
C LYS A 193 5.42 12.80 -4.13
N MET A 194 4.53 12.49 -5.06
CA MET A 194 3.10 12.35 -4.86
C MET A 194 2.67 10.89 -5.03
N TYR A 195 1.47 10.54 -4.55
CA TYR A 195 0.93 9.18 -4.59
C TYR A 195 -0.07 9.00 -5.72
N PHE A 196 0.05 7.85 -6.39
CA PHE A 196 -0.76 7.37 -7.52
C PHE A 196 -1.07 5.89 -7.35
#